data_AF-A0AAU7KDY1-F1
#
_entry.id   AF-A0AAU7KDY1-F1
#
_cell.length_a   1.000
_cell.length_b   1.000
_cell.length_c   1.000
_cell.angle_alpha   90.00
_cell.angle_beta   90.00
_cell.angle_gamma   90.00
#
_symmetry.space_group_name_H-M   'P 1'
#
loop_
_entity.id
_entity.type
_entity.pdbx_description
1 polymer ?
#
loop_
_entity_poly.entity_id
_entity_poly.type
_entity_poly.pdbx_seq_one_letter_code
_entity_poly.pdbx_strand_id
1 'polypeptide(L)'
;MTSRLRRLLCTVLMLCLTLGAASAGAATSVPLASTNDVLASQQSQDARERIHQVLARDDVRQQLELQGVDPGEVEDRVAALSDAEAQQMADQLDQMPAGASVIGVLFAVFVILLVTDILGLTDVYPFTR
;
A
#
# COMPACT_ATOMS: atom_id res chain seq x y z
N MET A 1 -7.97 -73.14 -20.44
CA MET A 1 -8.23 -71.77 -20.95
C MET A 1 -8.10 -70.68 -19.87
N THR A 2 -8.00 -71.03 -18.58
CA THR A 2 -7.87 -70.09 -17.43
C THR A 2 -6.46 -69.47 -17.26
N SER A 3 -5.40 -70.15 -17.71
CA SER A 3 -4.02 -69.66 -17.59
C SER A 3 -3.64 -68.55 -18.57
N ARG A 4 -4.28 -68.53 -19.75
CA ARG A 4 -4.10 -67.50 -20.79
C ARG A 4 -4.79 -66.20 -20.38
N LEU A 5 -5.99 -66.31 -19.78
CA LEU A 5 -6.75 -65.18 -19.25
C LEU A 5 -6.05 -64.53 -18.05
N ARG A 6 -5.49 -65.33 -17.14
CA ARG A 6 -4.69 -64.83 -16.00
C ARG A 6 -3.43 -64.09 -16.46
N ARG A 7 -2.75 -64.60 -17.49
CA ARG A 7 -1.55 -63.92 -18.06
C ARG A 7 -1.90 -62.58 -18.69
N LEU A 8 -3.00 -62.51 -19.44
CA LEU A 8 -3.49 -61.26 -20.04
C LEU A 8 -3.90 -60.22 -18.97
N LEU A 9 -4.57 -60.67 -17.90
CA LEU A 9 -4.95 -59.81 -16.78
C LEU A 9 -3.72 -59.22 -16.07
N CYS A 10 -2.69 -60.04 -15.80
CA CYS A 10 -1.46 -59.59 -15.16
C CYS A 10 -0.66 -58.60 -16.04
N THR A 11 -0.62 -58.79 -17.37
CA THR A 11 0.07 -57.86 -18.27
C THR A 11 -0.64 -56.52 -18.35
N VAL A 12 -1.98 -56.49 -18.33
CA VAL A 12 -2.76 -55.24 -18.30
C VAL A 12 -2.56 -54.49 -16.98
N LEU A 13 -2.52 -55.21 -15.86
CA LEU A 13 -2.37 -54.61 -14.53
C LEU A 13 -0.96 -54.02 -14.31
N MET A 14 0.09 -54.69 -14.81
CA MET A 14 1.46 -54.15 -14.83
C MET A 14 1.58 -52.89 -15.70
N LEU A 15 0.94 -52.88 -16.88
CA LEU A 15 0.95 -51.73 -17.79
C LEU A 15 0.21 -50.51 -17.23
N CYS A 16 -0.87 -50.75 -16.47
CA CYS A 16 -1.63 -49.68 -15.81
C CYS A 16 -0.84 -49.03 -14.66
N LEU A 17 -0.04 -49.82 -13.95
CA LEU A 17 0.76 -49.34 -12.82
C LEU A 17 1.98 -48.50 -13.26
N THR A 18 2.59 -48.81 -14.41
CA THR A 18 3.71 -48.02 -14.94
C THR A 18 3.26 -46.68 -15.54
N LEU A 19 2.04 -46.60 -16.06
CA LEU A 19 1.50 -45.35 -16.61
C LEU A 19 1.06 -44.35 -15.52
N GLY A 20 0.69 -44.83 -14.33
CA GLY A 20 0.31 -44.00 -13.18
C GLY A 20 1.49 -43.34 -12.44
N ALA A 21 2.72 -43.81 -12.64
CA ALA A 21 3.92 -43.24 -11.99
C ALA A 21 4.48 -42.01 -12.71
N ALA A 22 4.02 -41.71 -13.93
CA ALA A 22 4.53 -40.59 -14.73
C ALA A 22 3.96 -39.22 -14.31
N SER A 23 2.99 -39.15 -13.40
CA SER A 23 2.43 -37.88 -12.90
C SER A 23 3.00 -37.42 -11.55
N ALA A 24 3.91 -38.17 -10.94
CA ALA A 24 4.53 -37.80 -9.67
C ALA A 24 5.86 -37.05 -9.92
N GLY A 25 5.76 -35.78 -10.26
CA GLY A 25 6.96 -34.96 -10.46
C GLY A 25 6.74 -33.52 -10.89
N ALA A 26 5.57 -32.93 -10.63
CA ALA A 26 5.53 -31.48 -10.50
C ALA A 26 6.23 -31.18 -9.17
N ALA A 27 7.55 -30.97 -9.23
CA ALA A 27 8.25 -30.27 -8.17
C ALA A 27 7.55 -28.91 -8.06
N THR A 28 6.63 -28.78 -7.11
CA THR A 28 6.18 -27.48 -6.62
C THR A 28 7.43 -26.86 -6.01
N SER A 29 8.18 -26.14 -6.84
CA SER A 29 9.09 -25.11 -6.37
C SER A 29 8.21 -24.16 -5.58
N VAL A 30 8.15 -24.36 -4.27
CA VAL A 30 7.77 -23.30 -3.33
C VAL A 30 8.73 -22.18 -3.69
N PRO A 31 8.27 -21.06 -4.29
CA PRO A 31 9.16 -19.94 -4.48
C PRO A 31 9.59 -19.55 -3.08
N LEU A 32 10.85 -19.82 -2.77
CA LEU A 32 11.50 -19.22 -1.61
C LEU A 32 11.34 -17.73 -1.85
N ALA A 33 10.46 -17.09 -1.08
CA ALA A 33 10.21 -15.65 -1.20
C ALA A 33 11.58 -14.99 -1.16
N SER A 34 11.98 -14.43 -2.30
CA SER A 34 13.29 -13.83 -2.42
C SER A 34 13.32 -12.63 -1.48
N THR A 35 14.48 -12.24 -0.98
CA THR A 35 14.63 -10.98 -0.21
C THR A 35 13.94 -9.81 -0.92
N ASN A 36 13.94 -9.80 -2.27
CA ASN A 36 13.21 -8.83 -3.08
C ASN A 36 11.67 -8.86 -2.90
N ASP A 37 11.04 -10.02 -2.74
CA ASP A 37 9.59 -10.11 -2.51
C ASP A 37 9.22 -9.57 -1.12
N VAL A 38 10.10 -9.80 -0.14
CA VAL A 38 9.95 -9.23 1.22
C VAL A 38 10.15 -7.72 1.20
N LEU A 39 11.11 -7.20 0.43
CA LEU A 39 11.29 -5.75 0.29
C LEU A 39 10.11 -5.10 -0.44
N ALA A 40 9.60 -5.71 -1.52
CA ALA A 40 8.47 -5.17 -2.27
C ALA A 40 7.20 -5.11 -1.43
N SER A 41 6.93 -6.15 -0.64
CA SER A 41 5.80 -6.17 0.31
C SER A 41 5.97 -5.13 1.43
N GLN A 42 7.17 -4.95 1.98
CA GLN A 42 7.43 -3.87 2.94
C GLN A 42 7.19 -2.48 2.36
N GLN A 43 7.71 -2.20 1.15
CA GLN A 43 7.49 -0.92 0.50
C GLN A 43 6.01 -0.62 0.26
N SER A 44 5.21 -1.64 -0.03
CA SER A 44 3.77 -1.48 -0.19
C SER A 44 3.04 -1.25 1.14
N GLN A 45 3.50 -1.88 2.22
CA GLN A 45 3.00 -1.60 3.58
C GLN A 45 3.33 -0.16 3.99
N ASP A 46 4.56 0.29 3.79
CA ASP A 46 4.99 1.67 4.07
C ASP A 46 4.13 2.69 3.28
N ALA A 47 3.81 2.40 2.02
CA ALA A 47 2.95 3.26 1.21
C ALA A 47 1.54 3.38 1.81
N ARG A 48 0.93 2.26 2.24
CA ARG A 48 -0.37 2.27 2.91
C ARG A 48 -0.31 3.05 4.23
N GLU A 49 0.73 2.87 5.04
CA GLU A 49 0.90 3.62 6.28
C GLU A 49 0.96 5.13 6.06
N ARG A 50 1.65 5.60 5.01
CA ARG A 50 1.66 7.02 4.63
C ARG A 50 0.28 7.54 4.27
N ILE A 51 -0.49 6.78 3.48
CA ILE A 51 -1.88 7.14 3.15
C ILE A 51 -2.72 7.25 4.43
N HIS A 52 -2.61 6.28 5.34
CA HIS A 52 -3.29 6.31 6.63
C HIS A 52 -2.88 7.52 7.48
N GLN A 53 -1.61 7.89 7.51
CA GLN A 53 -1.16 9.09 8.25
C GLN A 53 -1.78 10.38 7.72
N VAL A 54 -2.01 10.49 6.41
CA VAL A 54 -2.69 11.65 5.82
C VAL A 54 -4.19 11.62 6.16
N LEU A 55 -4.84 10.48 6.00
CA LEU A 55 -6.27 10.31 6.32
C LEU A 55 -6.56 10.49 7.82
N ALA A 56 -5.60 10.21 8.69
CA ALA A 56 -5.72 10.39 10.13
C ALA A 56 -5.69 11.86 10.56
N ARG A 57 -5.31 12.80 9.69
CA ARG A 57 -5.27 14.23 10.03
C ARG A 57 -6.68 14.80 10.17
N ASP A 58 -6.93 15.56 11.23
CA ASP A 58 -8.24 16.11 11.54
C ASP A 58 -8.81 17.00 10.42
N ASP A 59 -7.94 17.77 9.74
CA ASP A 59 -8.33 18.62 8.62
C ASP A 59 -8.80 17.81 7.40
N VAL A 60 -8.13 16.69 7.11
CA VAL A 60 -8.54 15.76 6.04
C VAL A 60 -9.86 15.09 6.38
N ARG A 61 -10.02 14.59 7.62
CA ARG A 61 -11.27 13.95 8.06
C ARG A 61 -12.45 14.91 7.98
N GLN A 62 -12.27 16.14 8.49
CA GLN A 62 -13.31 17.16 8.43
C GLN A 62 -13.67 17.50 6.97
N GLN A 63 -12.70 17.57 6.06
CA GLN A 63 -12.95 17.81 4.63
C GLN A 63 -13.72 16.65 3.97
N LEU A 64 -13.40 15.40 4.31
CA LEU A 64 -14.13 14.23 3.83
C LEU A 64 -15.59 14.24 4.32
N GLU A 65 -15.80 14.53 5.61
CA GLU A 65 -17.15 14.66 6.19
C GLU A 65 -17.96 15.79 5.53
N LEU A 66 -17.33 16.93 5.25
CA LEU A 66 -17.97 18.04 4.52
C LEU A 66 -18.38 17.67 3.09
N GLN A 67 -17.66 16.73 2.47
CA GLN A 67 -18.01 16.16 1.17
C GLN A 67 -19.03 15.01 1.27
N GLY A 68 -19.47 14.66 2.48
CA GLY A 68 -20.42 13.58 2.74
C GLY A 68 -19.82 12.18 2.63
N VAL A 69 -18.50 12.06 2.77
CA VAL A 69 -17.78 10.78 2.74
C VAL A 69 -17.49 10.33 4.17
N ASP A 70 -17.89 9.10 4.50
CA ASP A 70 -17.56 8.50 5.79
C ASP A 70 -16.07 8.08 5.82
N PRO A 71 -15.31 8.48 6.86
CA PRO A 71 -13.88 8.15 6.93
C PRO A 71 -13.61 6.64 7.03
N GLY A 72 -14.50 5.85 7.63
CA GLY A 72 -14.37 4.39 7.71
C GLY A 72 -14.50 3.74 6.33
N GLU A 73 -15.42 4.22 5.49
CA GLU A 73 -15.53 3.75 4.09
C GLU A 73 -14.25 4.02 3.29
N VAL A 74 -13.56 5.13 3.57
CA VAL A 74 -12.28 5.46 2.90
C VAL A 74 -11.17 4.51 3.35
N GLU A 75 -11.11 4.16 4.63
CA GLU A 75 -10.14 3.19 5.15
C GLU A 75 -10.32 1.81 4.49
N ASP A 76 -11.56 1.34 4.36
CA ASP A 76 -11.86 0.08 3.67
C ASP A 76 -11.42 0.11 2.20
N ARG A 77 -11.58 1.26 1.53
CA ARG A 77 -11.12 1.44 0.15
C ARG A 77 -9.60 1.43 0.04
N VAL A 78 -8.88 2.05 0.97
CA VAL A 78 -7.41 1.99 1.02
C VAL A 78 -6.93 0.58 1.27
N ALA A 79 -7.61 -0.17 2.15
CA ALA A 79 -7.31 -1.58 2.39
C ALA A 79 -7.53 -2.46 1.16
N ALA A 80 -8.47 -2.08 0.28
CA ALA A 80 -8.75 -2.79 -0.97
C ALA A 80 -7.80 -2.44 -2.13
N LEU A 81 -6.92 -1.43 -1.99
CA LEU A 81 -5.97 -1.05 -3.04
C LEU A 81 -4.93 -2.14 -3.28
N SER A 82 -4.60 -2.34 -4.56
CA SER A 82 -3.44 -3.15 -4.93
C SER A 82 -2.14 -2.47 -4.49
N ASP A 83 -1.07 -3.26 -4.42
CA ASP A 83 0.22 -2.77 -3.93
C ASP A 83 0.78 -1.61 -4.78
N ALA A 84 0.58 -1.67 -6.09
CA ALA A 84 1.01 -0.64 -7.03
C ALA A 84 0.17 0.64 -6.92
N GLU A 85 -1.15 0.50 -6.73
CA GLU A 85 -2.04 1.66 -6.55
C GLU A 85 -1.76 2.38 -5.23
N ALA A 86 -1.49 1.64 -4.14
CA ALA A 86 -1.08 2.22 -2.88
C ALA A 86 0.22 3.02 -3.01
N GLN A 87 1.22 2.51 -3.75
CA GLN A 87 2.45 3.24 -4.01
C GLN A 87 2.21 4.52 -4.83
N GLN A 88 1.49 4.42 -5.94
CA GLN A 88 1.19 5.59 -6.77
C GLN A 88 0.42 6.67 -5.98
N MET A 89 -0.54 6.26 -5.16
CA MET A 89 -1.31 7.17 -4.33
C MET A 89 -0.44 7.85 -3.27
N ALA A 90 0.43 7.09 -2.59
CA ALA A 90 1.38 7.64 -1.62
C ALA A 90 2.32 8.68 -2.26
N ASP A 91 2.87 8.38 -3.44
CA ASP A 91 3.73 9.31 -4.17
C ASP A 91 2.99 10.60 -4.56
N GLN A 92 1.71 10.50 -4.91
CA GLN A 92 0.88 11.68 -5.19
C GLN A 92 0.64 12.50 -3.93
N LEU A 93 0.41 11.87 -2.77
CA LEU A 93 0.23 12.55 -1.48
C LEU A 93 1.49 13.29 -1.04
N ASP A 94 2.67 12.71 -1.27
CA ASP A 94 3.96 13.34 -0.96
C ASP A 94 4.23 14.58 -1.84
N GLN A 95 3.70 14.59 -3.07
CA GLN A 95 3.80 15.73 -3.98
C GLN A 95 2.78 16.84 -3.67
N MET A 96 1.74 16.55 -2.90
CA MET A 96 0.77 17.56 -2.49
C MET A 96 1.39 18.45 -1.40
N PRO A 97 1.33 19.79 -1.53
CA PRO A 97 1.78 20.67 -0.48
C PRO A 97 0.95 20.44 0.78
N ALA A 98 1.51 19.73 1.76
CA ALA A 98 0.91 19.51 3.08
C ALA A 98 0.72 20.82 3.90
N GLY A 99 1.04 21.97 3.32
CA GLY A 99 1.15 23.28 3.97
C GLY A 99 -0.03 24.22 3.83
N ALA A 100 -1.13 23.82 3.19
CA ALA A 100 -2.34 24.66 3.09
C ALA A 100 -3.28 24.54 4.31
N SER A 101 -2.79 24.04 5.45
CA SER A 101 -3.55 24.09 6.69
C SER A 101 -3.65 25.54 7.19
N VAL A 102 -4.76 25.90 7.82
CA VAL A 102 -5.00 27.23 8.42
C VAL A 102 -3.84 27.63 9.33
N ILE A 103 -3.27 26.67 10.08
CA ILE A 103 -2.10 26.90 10.93
C ILE A 103 -0.87 27.29 10.10
N GLY A 104 -0.63 26.63 8.96
CA GLY A 104 0.50 26.94 8.07
C GLY A 104 0.37 28.34 7.46
N VAL A 105 -0.83 28.72 7.04
CA VAL A 105 -1.11 30.07 6.51
C VAL A 105 -0.93 31.13 7.60
N LEU A 106 -1.48 30.92 8.80
CA LEU A 106 -1.30 31.85 9.92
C LEU A 106 0.18 31.99 10.29
N PHE A 107 0.93 30.90 10.31
CA PHE A 107 2.37 30.93 10.56
C PHE A 107 3.15 31.68 9.47
N ALA A 108 2.81 31.46 8.20
CA ALA A 108 3.45 32.18 7.09
C ALA A 108 3.18 33.70 7.17
N VAL A 109 1.93 34.10 7.44
CA VAL A 109 1.56 35.50 7.65
C VAL A 109 2.34 36.09 8.85
N PHE A 110 2.42 35.36 9.96
CA PHE A 110 3.20 35.76 11.13
C PHE A 110 4.68 36.00 10.77
N VAL A 111 5.32 35.07 10.04
CA VAL A 111 6.73 35.20 9.64
C VAL A 111 6.94 36.38 8.69
N ILE A 112 6.06 36.58 7.71
CA ILE A 112 6.14 37.72 6.79
C ILE A 112 6.07 39.03 7.56
N LEU A 113 5.06 39.18 8.44
CA LEU A 113 4.90 40.37 9.26
C LEU A 113 6.09 40.60 10.20
N LEU A 114 6.64 39.53 10.77
CA LEU A 114 7.80 39.60 11.65
C LEU A 114 9.03 40.13 10.89
N VAL A 115 9.28 39.62 9.68
CA VAL A 115 10.40 40.07 8.85
C VAL A 115 10.23 41.52 8.42
N THR A 116 9.02 41.92 8.00
CA THR A 116 8.77 43.32 7.61
C THR A 116 8.87 44.28 8.79
N ASP A 117 8.61 43.82 10.01
CA ASP A 117 8.77 44.61 11.24
C ASP A 117 10.24 44.83 11.60
N ILE A 118 11.06 43.78 11.55
CA ILE A 118 12.52 43.88 11.77
C ILE A 118 13.19 44.80 10.73
N LEU A 119 12.68 44.82 9.50
CA LEU A 119 13.15 45.73 8.44
C LEU A 119 12.64 47.17 8.60
N GLY A 120 11.75 47.44 9.56
CA GLY A 120 11.15 48.75 9.78
C GLY A 120 10.11 49.18 8.74
N LEU A 121 9.59 48.23 7.95
CA LEU A 121 8.54 48.49 6.96
C LEU A 121 7.14 48.46 7.59
N THR A 122 6.98 47.76 8.71
CA THR A 122 5.74 47.64 9.47
C THR A 122 6.02 47.79 10.97
N ASP A 123 5.01 48.12 11.78
CA ASP A 123 5.12 48.24 13.25
C ASP A 123 3.94 47.51 13.90
N VAL A 124 4.03 46.18 13.92
CA VAL A 124 2.95 45.26 14.33
C VAL A 124 3.30 44.57 15.65
N TYR A 125 4.56 44.24 15.85
CA TYR A 125 5.09 43.49 16.98
C TYR A 125 5.89 44.42 17.92
N PRO A 126 5.43 44.68 19.14
CA PRO A 126 6.10 45.63 20.03
C PRO A 126 7.45 45.16 20.59
N PHE A 127 7.90 43.96 20.26
CA PHE A 127 9.12 43.31 20.77
C PHE A 127 10.28 43.26 19.77
N THR A 128 10.07 43.71 18.53
CA THR A 128 11.09 43.79 17.46
C THR A 128 11.92 45.08 17.52
N ARG A 129 11.59 45.98 18.45
CA ARG A 129 12.21 47.28 18.70
C ARG A 129 13.12 47.28 19.92
#